data_AF-A0A520JYY1-F1
#
_entry.id   AF-A0A520JYY1-F1
#
_cell.length_a   1.000
_cell.length_b   1.000
_cell.length_c   1.000
_cell.angle_alpha   90.00
_cell.angle_beta   90.00
_cell.angle_gamma   90.00
#
_symmetry.space_group_name_H-M   'P 1'
#
loop_
_entity.id
_entity.type
_entity.pdbx_description
1 polymer ?
#
loop_
_entity_poly.entity_id
_entity_poly.type
_entity_poly.pdbx_seq_one_letter_code
_entity_poly.pdbx_strand_id
1 'polypeptide(L)'
;MNPRLVLKVMILFMVLFALICLILPVTIASGYTKVMHPLALLIGAVLSQRVASIYQSELRKAFIFLSLFLFLMMLAHIDPFMALLGIFGDLFPLVVLIMQWLTYAMLVLCSLSVLKVTELREISKTGGIAIAVVSVIGILIVTYHIPSLLQQIFVFHYAAVYTLSLLLIRIADAAIVIMLVPVVILYAQQMKVEGRESITFTAIIGGIILSLTAAYVYEIGLGMPLQLVKQEVYHTGSILDALYLFSYLIIATGLYVHRRYDEWGFALIEQALGRVNEHES
;
A
#
# COMPACT_ATOMS: atom_id res chain seq x y z
N MET A 1 12.97 22.10 8.60
CA MET A 1 11.66 21.73 9.21
C MET A 1 11.75 20.31 9.71
N ASN A 2 11.17 19.96 10.88
CA ASN A 2 11.29 18.60 11.42
C ASN A 2 10.31 17.65 10.68
N PRO A 3 10.79 16.70 9.86
CA PRO A 3 9.94 15.77 9.09
C PRO A 3 9.00 14.94 9.97
N ARG A 4 9.37 14.63 11.21
CA ARG A 4 8.51 13.90 12.16
C ARG A 4 7.29 14.72 12.57
N LEU A 5 7.47 16.02 12.78
CA LEU A 5 6.37 16.92 13.14
C LEU A 5 5.39 17.02 11.96
N VAL A 6 5.93 17.20 10.74
CA VAL A 6 5.14 17.26 9.51
C VAL A 6 4.34 15.96 9.34
N LEU A 7 4.99 14.80 9.48
CA LEU A 7 4.32 13.52 9.34
C LEU A 7 3.23 13.32 10.41
N LYS A 8 3.48 13.67 11.68
CA LYS A 8 2.47 13.58 12.75
C LYS A 8 1.25 14.43 12.47
N VAL A 9 1.47 15.68 12.06
CA VAL A 9 0.38 16.62 11.72
C VAL A 9 -0.38 16.10 10.50
N MET A 10 0.32 15.67 9.45
CA MET A 10 -0.33 15.11 8.28
C MET A 10 -1.10 13.83 8.60
N ILE A 11 -0.60 12.94 9.47
CA ILE A 11 -1.34 11.74 9.92
C ILE A 11 -2.67 12.13 10.56
N LEU A 12 -2.69 13.14 11.43
CA LEU A 12 -3.93 13.61 12.04
C LEU A 12 -4.93 14.09 10.97
N PHE A 13 -4.46 14.87 10.00
CA PHE A 13 -5.30 15.31 8.88
C PHE A 13 -5.80 14.13 8.05
N MET A 14 -4.93 13.15 7.75
CA MET A 14 -5.31 11.95 6.98
C MET A 14 -6.37 11.12 7.69
N VAL A 15 -6.26 10.94 9.01
CA VAL A 15 -7.29 10.28 9.82
C VAL A 15 -8.59 11.07 9.70
N LEU A 16 -8.55 12.39 9.85
CA LEU A 16 -9.75 13.22 9.77
C LEU A 16 -10.42 13.11 8.39
N PHE A 17 -9.66 13.25 7.30
CA PHE A 17 -10.17 13.07 5.94
C PHE A 17 -10.72 11.66 5.70
N ALA A 18 -10.04 10.64 6.19
CA ALA A 18 -10.51 9.26 6.08
C ALA A 18 -11.83 9.03 6.84
N LEU A 19 -11.98 9.59 8.04
CA LEU A 19 -13.17 9.41 8.87
C LEU A 19 -14.37 10.24 8.43
N ILE A 20 -14.18 11.29 7.62
CA ILE A 20 -15.29 12.10 7.08
C ILE A 20 -16.32 11.22 6.37
N CYS A 21 -15.91 10.16 5.67
CA CYS A 21 -16.84 9.29 4.96
C CYS A 21 -17.84 8.58 5.89
N LEU A 22 -17.52 8.41 7.18
CA LEU A 22 -18.40 7.77 8.18
C LEU A 22 -19.55 8.66 8.64
N ILE A 23 -19.40 9.98 8.47
CA ILE A 23 -20.35 10.99 8.96
C ILE A 23 -21.30 11.44 7.84
N LEU A 24 -20.87 11.27 6.59
CA LEU A 24 -21.63 11.70 5.41
C LEU A 24 -22.81 10.75 5.13
N PRO A 25 -23.93 11.27 4.58
CA PRO A 25 -24.98 10.42 4.03
C PRO A 25 -24.44 9.48 2.95
N VAL A 26 -24.97 8.26 2.86
CA VAL A 26 -24.47 7.16 2.01
C VAL A 26 -24.20 7.60 0.56
N THR A 27 -25.08 8.39 -0.05
CA THR A 27 -24.92 8.89 -1.42
C THR A 27 -23.70 9.81 -1.57
N ILE A 28 -23.49 10.70 -0.61
CA ILE A 28 -22.36 11.63 -0.59
C ILE A 28 -21.07 10.89 -0.23
N ALA A 29 -21.12 9.96 0.72
CA ALA A 29 -19.99 9.12 1.11
C ALA A 29 -19.52 8.24 -0.06
N SER A 30 -20.46 7.70 -0.85
CA SER A 30 -20.17 6.93 -2.06
C SER A 30 -19.45 7.80 -3.10
N GLY A 31 -19.99 8.98 -3.42
CA GLY A 31 -19.33 9.92 -4.33
C GLY A 31 -17.95 10.34 -3.85
N TYR A 32 -17.82 10.63 -2.54
CA TYR A 32 -16.55 11.00 -1.92
C TYR A 32 -15.49 9.91 -2.06
N THR A 33 -15.81 8.66 -1.68
CA THR A 33 -14.87 7.55 -1.70
C THR A 33 -14.47 7.16 -3.13
N LYS A 34 -15.42 7.13 -4.08
CA LYS A 34 -15.16 6.87 -5.51
C LYS A 34 -14.22 7.88 -6.16
N VAL A 35 -14.18 9.12 -5.66
CA VAL A 35 -13.25 10.14 -6.15
C VAL A 35 -11.93 10.10 -5.38
N MET A 36 -12.00 10.02 -4.04
CA MET A 36 -10.83 10.17 -3.18
C MET A 36 -9.88 8.97 -3.20
N HIS A 37 -10.40 7.74 -3.31
CA HIS A 37 -9.57 6.55 -3.42
C HIS A 37 -8.64 6.60 -4.65
N PRO A 38 -9.15 6.74 -5.89
CA PRO A 38 -8.27 6.83 -7.06
C PRO A 38 -7.42 8.09 -7.04
N LEU A 39 -7.93 9.23 -6.54
CA LEU A 39 -7.13 10.46 -6.45
C LEU A 39 -5.92 10.29 -5.53
N ALA A 40 -6.08 9.68 -4.35
CA ALA A 40 -4.99 9.44 -3.42
C ALA A 40 -3.92 8.51 -4.03
N LEU A 41 -4.35 7.46 -4.73
CA LEU A 41 -3.47 6.54 -5.45
C LEU A 41 -2.75 7.21 -6.61
N LEU A 42 -3.43 8.07 -7.38
CA LEU A 42 -2.83 8.85 -8.47
C LEU A 42 -1.75 9.81 -7.94
N ILE A 43 -2.06 10.55 -6.87
CA ILE A 43 -1.10 11.42 -6.20
C ILE A 43 0.10 10.60 -5.73
N GLY A 44 -0.13 9.44 -5.12
CA GLY A 44 0.91 8.50 -4.72
C GLY A 44 1.78 8.05 -5.91
N ALA A 45 1.17 7.63 -7.01
CA ALA A 45 1.88 7.20 -8.21
C ALA A 45 2.78 8.32 -8.79
N VAL A 46 2.22 9.53 -8.94
CA VAL A 46 2.97 10.70 -9.42
C VAL A 46 4.12 11.05 -8.48
N LEU A 47 3.89 11.04 -7.17
CA LEU A 47 4.94 11.31 -6.19
C LEU A 47 6.03 10.23 -6.23
N SER A 48 5.65 8.96 -6.34
CA SER A 48 6.59 7.85 -6.48
C SER A 48 7.46 8.01 -7.73
N GLN A 49 6.87 8.39 -8.86
CA GLN A 49 7.62 8.67 -10.08
C GLN A 49 8.60 9.83 -9.91
N ARG A 50 8.20 10.89 -9.19
CA ARG A 50 9.09 12.02 -8.90
C ARG A 50 10.23 11.60 -7.97
N VAL A 51 9.95 10.81 -6.93
CA VAL A 51 11.00 10.25 -6.07
C VAL A 51 11.96 9.38 -6.89
N ALA A 52 11.45 8.56 -7.81
CA ALA A 52 12.27 7.74 -8.68
C ALA A 52 13.27 8.55 -9.52
N SER A 53 12.93 9.79 -9.90
CA SER A 53 13.82 10.66 -10.68
C SER A 53 15.02 11.19 -9.88
N ILE A 54 14.95 11.15 -8.55
CA ILE A 54 16.02 11.61 -7.65
C ILE A 54 17.06 10.49 -7.45
N TYR A 55 16.61 9.24 -7.41
CA TYR A 55 17.48 8.08 -7.17
C TYR A 55 18.10 7.53 -8.45
N GLN A 56 19.20 6.79 -8.30
CA GLN A 56 19.84 6.03 -9.38
C GLN A 56 19.70 4.51 -9.19
N SER A 57 20.00 3.76 -10.25
CA SER A 57 20.12 2.30 -10.24
C SER A 57 18.85 1.57 -9.72
N GLU A 58 18.98 0.73 -8.70
CA GLU A 58 17.93 -0.14 -8.19
C GLU A 58 16.85 0.59 -7.37
N LEU A 59 17.20 1.65 -6.61
CA LEU A 59 16.19 2.45 -5.89
C LEU A 59 15.25 3.17 -6.87
N ARG A 60 15.77 3.65 -8.00
CA ARG A 60 14.94 4.20 -9.08
C ARG A 60 13.93 3.18 -9.59
N LYS A 61 14.37 1.94 -9.82
CA LYS A 61 13.49 0.85 -10.26
C LYS A 61 12.41 0.56 -9.21
N ALA A 62 12.78 0.50 -7.92
CA ALA A 62 11.82 0.29 -6.84
C ALA A 62 10.68 1.32 -6.86
N PHE A 63 11.00 2.61 -6.97
CA PHE A 63 9.98 3.66 -7.02
C PHE A 63 9.19 3.71 -8.34
N ILE A 64 9.78 3.29 -9.47
CA ILE A 64 9.03 3.10 -10.74
C ILE A 64 8.01 1.96 -10.58
N PHE A 65 8.42 0.84 -10.01
CA PHE A 65 7.52 -0.29 -9.78
C PHE A 65 6.43 0.07 -8.76
N LEU A 66 6.75 0.81 -7.69
CA LEU A 66 5.75 1.34 -6.78
C LEU A 66 4.77 2.30 -7.47
N SER A 67 5.26 3.16 -8.37
CA SER A 67 4.42 4.07 -9.16
C SER A 67 3.43 3.28 -10.03
N LEU A 68 3.93 2.26 -10.74
CA LEU A 68 3.11 1.38 -11.57
C LEU A 68 2.09 0.59 -10.74
N PHE A 69 2.49 0.07 -9.57
CA PHE A 69 1.57 -0.59 -8.63
C PHE A 69 0.42 0.35 -8.23
N LEU A 70 0.72 1.57 -7.77
CA LEU A 70 -0.29 2.54 -7.34
C LEU A 70 -1.19 2.99 -8.50
N PHE A 71 -0.63 3.13 -9.70
CA PHE A 71 -1.37 3.48 -10.90
C PHE A 71 -2.33 2.36 -11.34
N LEU A 72 -1.90 1.10 -11.32
CA LEU A 72 -2.75 -0.04 -11.62
C LEU A 72 -3.86 -0.21 -10.57
N MET A 73 -3.52 -0.03 -9.29
CA MET A 73 -4.50 0.01 -8.20
C MET A 73 -5.51 1.15 -8.40
N MET A 74 -5.08 2.33 -8.84
CA MET A 74 -5.99 3.45 -9.14
C MET A 74 -6.98 3.06 -10.23
N LEU A 75 -6.50 2.47 -11.34
CA LEU A 75 -7.38 2.01 -12.42
C LEU A 75 -8.44 1.03 -11.91
N ALA A 76 -8.08 0.21 -10.92
CA ALA A 76 -9.01 -0.72 -10.29
C ALA A 76 -10.21 -0.06 -9.58
N HIS A 77 -10.07 1.21 -9.20
CA HIS A 77 -11.08 2.00 -8.48
C HIS A 77 -11.88 2.95 -9.40
N ILE A 78 -11.57 3.00 -10.69
CA ILE A 78 -12.25 3.90 -11.64
C ILE A 78 -13.40 3.15 -12.32
N ASP A 79 -14.64 3.45 -11.92
CA ASP A 79 -15.87 2.85 -12.47
C ASP A 79 -15.91 2.87 -14.02
N PRO A 80 -15.62 4.00 -14.71
CA PRO A 80 -15.58 4.01 -16.18
C PRO A 80 -14.57 3.05 -16.79
N PHE A 81 -13.41 2.86 -16.15
CA PHE A 81 -12.37 1.96 -16.64
C PHE A 81 -12.82 0.50 -16.46
N MET A 82 -13.40 0.17 -15.31
CA MET A 82 -13.98 -1.15 -15.07
C MET A 82 -15.14 -1.46 -16.01
N ALA A 83 -15.99 -0.47 -16.32
CA ALA A 83 -17.06 -0.61 -17.30
C ALA A 83 -16.52 -0.86 -18.71
N LEU A 84 -15.41 -0.19 -19.09
CA LEU A 84 -14.72 -0.44 -20.36
C LEU A 84 -14.19 -1.86 -20.44
N LEU A 85 -13.59 -2.37 -19.36
CA LEU A 85 -13.16 -3.77 -19.29
C LEU A 85 -14.35 -4.73 -19.36
N GLY A 86 -15.54 -4.32 -18.92
CA GLY A 86 -16.77 -5.10 -19.05
C GLY A 86 -17.16 -5.45 -20.50
N ILE A 87 -16.63 -4.72 -21.50
CA ILE A 87 -16.83 -5.04 -22.93
C ILE A 87 -16.30 -6.43 -23.29
N PHE A 88 -15.34 -6.95 -22.53
CA PHE A 88 -14.80 -8.31 -22.72
C PHE A 88 -15.78 -9.43 -22.31
N GLY A 89 -16.98 -9.12 -21.80
CA GLY A 89 -18.04 -10.09 -21.51
C GLY A 89 -17.56 -11.20 -20.57
N ASP A 90 -17.66 -12.45 -21.01
CA ASP A 90 -17.26 -13.64 -20.24
C ASP A 90 -15.76 -13.68 -19.90
N LEU A 91 -14.91 -12.93 -20.63
CA LEU A 91 -13.47 -12.83 -20.37
C LEU A 91 -13.12 -11.74 -19.33
N PHE A 92 -14.07 -10.88 -18.94
CA PHE A 92 -13.86 -9.83 -17.94
C PHE A 92 -13.14 -10.30 -16.66
N PRO A 93 -13.51 -11.43 -16.02
CA PRO A 93 -12.85 -11.89 -14.81
C PRO A 93 -11.39 -12.29 -15.04
N LEU A 94 -11.08 -12.88 -16.19
CA LEU A 94 -9.71 -13.22 -16.56
C LEU A 94 -8.86 -11.95 -16.73
N VAL A 95 -9.43 -10.91 -17.33
CA VAL A 95 -8.76 -9.60 -17.49
C VAL A 95 -8.50 -8.95 -16.13
N VAL A 96 -9.49 -8.96 -15.22
CA VAL A 96 -9.33 -8.47 -13.84
C VAL A 96 -8.25 -9.26 -13.10
N LEU A 97 -8.23 -10.59 -13.27
CA LEU A 97 -7.22 -11.46 -12.67
C LEU A 97 -5.80 -11.11 -13.17
N ILE A 98 -5.63 -10.95 -14.48
CA ILE A 98 -4.34 -10.56 -15.08
C ILE A 98 -3.88 -9.20 -14.56
N MET A 99 -4.80 -8.22 -14.46
CA MET A 99 -4.49 -6.90 -13.92
C MET A 99 -4.05 -6.99 -12.45
N GLN A 100 -4.70 -7.84 -11.65
CA GLN A 100 -4.32 -8.08 -10.26
C GLN A 100 -2.92 -8.70 -10.16
N TRP A 101 -2.62 -9.73 -10.97
CA TRP A 101 -1.29 -10.34 -11.03
C TRP A 101 -0.21 -9.36 -11.44
N LEU A 102 -0.50 -8.50 -12.44
CA LEU A 102 0.43 -7.46 -12.86
C LEU A 102 0.70 -6.47 -11.72
N THR A 103 -0.34 -6.09 -10.99
CA THR A 103 -0.25 -5.20 -9.82
C THR A 103 0.64 -5.82 -8.74
N TYR A 104 0.43 -7.08 -8.39
CA TYR A 104 1.27 -7.80 -7.43
C TYR A 104 2.72 -7.98 -7.92
N ALA A 105 2.92 -8.27 -9.20
CA ALA A 105 4.25 -8.38 -9.77
C ALA A 105 5.03 -7.07 -9.60
N MET A 106 4.40 -5.90 -9.79
CA MET A 106 5.04 -4.61 -9.53
C MET A 106 5.48 -4.46 -8.07
N LEU A 107 4.65 -4.88 -7.12
CA LEU A 107 4.98 -4.78 -5.69
C LEU A 107 6.11 -5.75 -5.28
N VAL A 108 6.14 -6.95 -5.85
CA VAL A 108 7.23 -7.92 -5.66
C VAL A 108 8.52 -7.38 -6.24
N LEU A 109 8.50 -6.87 -7.48
CA LEU A 109 9.66 -6.26 -8.11
C LEU A 109 10.17 -5.04 -7.35
N CYS A 110 9.27 -4.20 -6.84
CA CYS A 110 9.60 -3.09 -5.95
C CYS A 110 10.38 -3.61 -4.72
N SER A 111 9.86 -4.64 -4.06
CA SER A 111 10.47 -5.23 -2.86
C SER A 111 11.85 -5.82 -3.14
N LEU A 112 12.01 -6.55 -4.24
CA LEU A 112 13.30 -7.09 -4.66
C LEU A 112 14.32 -6.00 -4.97
N SER A 113 13.92 -4.92 -5.64
CA SER A 113 14.81 -3.79 -5.92
C SER A 113 15.22 -3.05 -4.65
N VAL A 114 14.36 -2.93 -3.64
CA VAL A 114 14.75 -2.39 -2.32
C VAL A 114 15.76 -3.31 -1.64
N LEU A 115 15.48 -4.62 -1.59
CA LEU A 115 16.38 -5.60 -0.95
C LEU A 115 17.78 -5.63 -1.57
N LYS A 116 17.89 -5.45 -2.89
CA LYS A 116 19.19 -5.40 -3.56
C LYS A 116 20.10 -4.25 -3.11
N VAL A 117 19.50 -3.15 -2.62
CA VAL A 117 20.24 -1.98 -2.13
C VAL A 117 20.47 -2.05 -0.63
N THR A 118 19.76 -2.94 0.06
CA THR A 118 19.87 -3.11 1.50
C THR A 118 20.94 -4.11 1.87
N GLU A 119 21.94 -3.65 2.61
CA GLU A 119 22.91 -4.54 3.24
C GLU A 119 22.20 -5.49 4.20
N LEU A 120 22.39 -6.79 4.00
CA LEU A 120 21.86 -7.82 4.89
C LEU A 120 22.56 -7.70 6.26
N ARG A 121 21.89 -7.05 7.20
CA ARG A 121 22.28 -6.97 8.60
C ARG A 121 21.47 -7.96 9.43
N GLU A 122 22.00 -8.32 10.59
CA GLU A 122 21.29 -9.19 11.52
C GLU A 122 19.94 -8.58 11.90
N ILE A 123 18.89 -9.40 11.75
CA ILE A 123 17.55 -9.02 12.17
C ILE A 123 17.53 -8.95 13.70
N SER A 124 17.21 -7.78 14.23
CA SER A 124 17.06 -7.59 15.68
C SER A 124 15.98 -8.52 16.26
N LYS A 125 16.08 -8.87 17.55
CA LYS A 125 15.03 -9.66 18.24
C LYS A 125 13.63 -9.08 18.05
N THR A 126 13.48 -7.77 18.12
CA THR A 126 12.22 -7.06 17.87
C THR A 126 11.74 -7.22 16.43
N GLY A 127 12.64 -7.19 15.45
CA GLY A 127 12.33 -7.48 14.05
C GLY A 127 11.88 -8.93 13.83
N GLY A 128 12.55 -9.89 14.47
CA GLY A 128 12.17 -11.30 14.43
C GLY A 128 10.77 -11.54 15.00
N ILE A 129 10.42 -10.88 16.12
CA ILE A 129 9.07 -10.93 16.69
C ILE A 129 8.04 -10.35 15.72
N ALA A 130 8.32 -9.21 15.08
CA ALA A 130 7.39 -8.62 14.11
C ALA A 130 7.14 -9.54 12.90
N ILE A 131 8.19 -10.18 12.37
CA ILE A 131 8.07 -11.17 11.29
C ILE A 131 7.25 -12.38 11.74
N ALA A 132 7.47 -12.88 12.96
CA ALA A 132 6.72 -14.01 13.51
C ALA A 132 5.23 -13.66 13.65
N VAL A 133 4.91 -12.49 14.22
CA VAL A 133 3.53 -12.01 14.38
C VAL A 133 2.84 -11.89 13.01
N VAL A 134 3.49 -11.28 12.03
CA VAL A 134 2.89 -11.10 10.69
C VAL A 134 2.76 -12.42 9.95
N SER A 135 3.72 -13.34 10.11
CA SER A 135 3.60 -14.70 9.58
C SER A 135 2.40 -15.44 10.19
N VAL A 136 2.20 -15.34 11.51
CA VAL A 136 1.05 -15.93 12.19
C VAL A 136 -0.26 -15.31 11.71
N ILE A 137 -0.34 -13.98 11.61
CA ILE A 137 -1.53 -13.29 11.09
C ILE A 137 -1.80 -13.71 9.64
N GLY A 138 -0.78 -13.78 8.79
CA GLY A 138 -0.91 -14.21 7.40
C GLY A 138 -1.42 -15.66 7.31
N ILE A 139 -0.88 -16.56 8.13
CA ILE A 139 -1.35 -17.96 8.21
C ILE A 139 -2.80 -18.01 8.70
N LEU A 140 -3.17 -17.23 9.72
CA LEU A 140 -4.55 -17.16 10.22
C LEU A 140 -5.51 -16.66 9.15
N ILE A 141 -5.14 -15.60 8.40
CA ILE A 141 -5.94 -15.10 7.28
C ILE A 141 -6.14 -16.19 6.23
N VAL A 142 -5.09 -16.90 5.83
CA VAL A 142 -5.23 -17.97 4.83
C VAL A 142 -6.08 -19.11 5.38
N THR A 143 -5.77 -19.62 6.58
CA THR A 143 -6.40 -20.82 7.15
C THR A 143 -7.87 -20.62 7.54
N TYR A 144 -8.24 -19.47 8.11
CA TYR A 144 -9.63 -19.15 8.47
C TYR A 144 -10.58 -19.25 7.28
N HIS A 145 -10.06 -18.95 6.08
CA HIS A 145 -10.88 -18.86 4.87
C HIS A 145 -10.91 -20.15 4.04
N ILE A 146 -10.02 -21.11 4.30
CA ILE A 146 -10.01 -22.41 3.60
C ILE A 146 -11.37 -23.14 3.69
N PRO A 147 -12.04 -23.24 4.86
CA PRO A 147 -13.31 -23.96 4.98
C PRO A 147 -14.43 -23.39 4.09
N SER A 148 -14.57 -22.07 4.05
CA SER A 148 -15.57 -21.38 3.21
C SER A 148 -15.34 -21.62 1.71
N LEU A 149 -14.07 -21.66 1.29
CA LEU A 149 -13.67 -21.91 -0.09
C LEU A 149 -13.84 -23.38 -0.48
N LEU A 150 -13.50 -24.32 0.42
CA LEU A 150 -13.75 -25.74 0.21
C LEU A 150 -15.26 -26.00 0.09
N GLN A 151 -16.11 -25.37 0.91
CA GLN A 151 -17.56 -25.47 0.72
C GLN A 151 -18.01 -24.94 -0.64
N GLN A 152 -17.47 -23.81 -1.12
CA GLN A 152 -17.82 -23.27 -2.44
C GLN A 152 -17.37 -24.16 -3.61
N ILE A 153 -16.19 -24.81 -3.49
CA ILE A 153 -15.65 -25.72 -4.51
C ILE A 153 -16.41 -27.06 -4.51
N PHE A 154 -16.63 -27.66 -3.33
CA PHE A 154 -17.16 -29.01 -3.21
C PHE A 154 -18.69 -29.09 -3.23
N VAL A 155 -19.41 -28.06 -2.75
CA VAL A 155 -20.88 -28.10 -2.57
C VAL A 155 -21.61 -27.38 -3.71
N PHE A 156 -21.12 -26.24 -4.16
CA PHE A 156 -21.91 -25.34 -5.00
C PHE A 156 -21.61 -25.40 -6.51
N HIS A 157 -20.57 -26.11 -6.97
CA HIS A 157 -20.16 -26.18 -8.39
C HIS A 157 -20.12 -24.80 -9.10
N TYR A 158 -19.95 -23.71 -8.34
CA TYR A 158 -19.78 -22.38 -8.91
C TYR A 158 -18.42 -22.34 -9.60
N ALA A 159 -18.41 -21.80 -10.82
CA ALA A 159 -17.30 -21.76 -11.77
C ALA A 159 -15.91 -21.82 -11.10
N ALA A 160 -15.32 -23.02 -11.10
CA ALA A 160 -14.10 -23.37 -10.36
C ALA A 160 -12.93 -22.38 -10.55
N VAL A 161 -12.89 -21.69 -11.69
CA VAL A 161 -11.92 -20.65 -12.03
C VAL A 161 -11.98 -19.45 -11.06
N TYR A 162 -13.16 -18.99 -10.67
CA TYR A 162 -13.31 -17.81 -9.80
C TYR A 162 -12.90 -18.12 -8.36
N THR A 163 -13.31 -19.27 -7.84
CA THR A 163 -13.01 -19.68 -6.47
C THR A 163 -11.52 -19.98 -6.30
N LEU A 164 -10.89 -20.60 -7.31
CA LEU A 164 -9.44 -20.82 -7.33
C LEU A 164 -8.67 -19.49 -7.42
N SER A 165 -9.13 -18.56 -8.26
CA SER A 165 -8.49 -17.24 -8.42
C SER A 165 -8.54 -16.43 -7.13
N LEU A 166 -9.68 -16.42 -6.42
CA LEU A 166 -9.81 -15.76 -5.12
C LEU A 166 -8.86 -16.35 -4.07
N LEU A 167 -8.72 -17.68 -4.04
CA LEU A 167 -7.76 -18.34 -3.14
C LEU A 167 -6.31 -17.92 -3.47
N LEU A 168 -5.94 -17.93 -4.75
CA LEU A 168 -4.61 -17.53 -5.19
C LEU A 168 -4.30 -16.08 -4.85
N ILE A 169 -5.27 -15.18 -5.02
CA ILE A 169 -5.17 -13.76 -4.63
C ILE A 169 -4.93 -13.65 -3.11
N ARG A 170 -5.68 -14.39 -2.29
CA ARG A 170 -5.51 -14.40 -0.83
C ARG A 170 -4.13 -14.89 -0.40
N ILE A 171 -3.67 -15.99 -1.01
CA ILE A 171 -2.32 -16.53 -0.77
C ILE A 171 -1.26 -15.50 -1.18
N ALA A 172 -1.44 -14.84 -2.32
CA ALA A 172 -0.53 -13.81 -2.80
C ALA A 172 -0.49 -12.60 -1.85
N ASP A 173 -1.63 -12.09 -1.38
CA ASP A 173 -1.70 -11.00 -0.40
C ASP A 173 -0.96 -11.35 0.88
N ALA A 174 -1.21 -12.54 1.43
CA ALA A 174 -0.52 -13.00 2.64
C ALA A 174 0.99 -13.14 2.43
N ALA A 175 1.41 -13.74 1.30
CA ALA A 175 2.83 -13.89 0.97
C ALA A 175 3.52 -12.54 0.78
N ILE A 176 2.88 -11.59 0.09
CA ILE A 176 3.39 -10.23 -0.11
C ILE A 176 3.55 -9.51 1.23
N VAL A 177 2.55 -9.59 2.12
CA VAL A 177 2.61 -8.96 3.44
C VAL A 177 3.74 -9.56 4.28
N ILE A 178 3.88 -10.89 4.29
CA ILE A 178 4.98 -11.59 4.98
C ILE A 178 6.34 -11.17 4.42
N MET A 179 6.45 -10.96 3.10
CA MET A 179 7.67 -10.51 2.45
C MET A 179 8.00 -9.03 2.74
N LEU A 180 7.00 -8.14 2.76
CA LEU A 180 7.19 -6.69 2.93
C LEU A 180 7.71 -6.32 4.33
N VAL A 181 7.33 -7.05 5.36
CA VAL A 181 7.71 -6.71 6.75
C VAL A 181 9.23 -6.83 6.99
N PRO A 182 9.90 -7.93 6.61
CA PRO A 182 11.36 -8.00 6.59
C PRO A 182 12.02 -6.86 5.80
N VAL A 183 11.47 -6.51 4.63
CA VAL A 183 12.00 -5.42 3.77
C VAL A 183 12.01 -4.10 4.53
N VAL A 184 10.91 -3.78 5.23
CA VAL A 184 10.81 -2.55 6.04
C VAL A 184 11.80 -2.55 7.20
N ILE A 185 11.93 -3.69 7.89
CA ILE A 185 12.83 -3.80 9.05
C ILE A 185 14.28 -3.59 8.60
N LEU A 186 14.71 -4.27 7.54
CA LEU A 186 16.07 -4.18 7.02
C LEU A 186 16.36 -2.77 6.50
N TYR A 187 15.44 -2.17 5.75
CA TYR A 187 15.58 -0.79 5.28
C TYR A 187 15.66 0.21 6.43
N ALA A 188 14.83 0.03 7.46
CA ALA A 188 14.84 0.91 8.63
C ALA A 188 16.15 0.81 9.43
N GLN A 189 16.74 -0.39 9.52
CA GLN A 189 18.05 -0.61 10.13
C GLN A 189 19.16 0.05 9.32
N GLN A 190 19.14 -0.09 7.99
CA GLN A 190 20.13 0.53 7.11
C GLN A 190 20.12 2.06 7.23
N MET A 191 18.95 2.68 7.09
CA MET A 191 18.81 4.13 7.20
C MET A 191 19.27 4.66 8.56
N LYS A 192 18.99 3.93 9.65
CA LYS A 192 19.47 4.29 10.99
C LYS A 192 21.00 4.34 11.07
N VAL A 193 21.68 3.45 10.36
CA VAL A 193 23.15 3.41 10.32
C VAL A 193 23.71 4.54 9.45
N GLU A 194 23.03 4.84 8.34
CA GLU A 194 23.37 5.97 7.47
C GLU A 194 23.02 7.34 8.08
N GLY A 195 22.48 7.37 9.31
CA GLY A 195 22.05 8.61 9.97
C GLY A 195 20.84 9.29 9.31
N ARG A 196 20.10 8.56 8.45
CA ARG A 196 18.93 9.04 7.72
C ARG A 196 17.63 8.56 8.39
N GLU A 197 16.54 9.30 8.18
CA GLU A 197 15.25 8.94 8.76
C GLU A 197 14.48 7.90 7.93
N SER A 198 14.22 6.73 8.52
CA SER A 198 13.49 5.61 7.90
C SER A 198 11.96 5.69 7.94
N ILE A 199 11.43 6.71 8.63
CA ILE A 199 10.01 6.77 9.01
C ILE A 199 9.13 6.92 7.77
N THR A 200 9.61 7.59 6.73
CA THR A 200 8.87 7.82 5.48
C THR A 200 8.64 6.54 4.69
N PHE A 201 9.68 5.71 4.52
CA PHE A 201 9.56 4.40 3.87
C PHE A 201 8.70 3.44 4.68
N THR A 202 8.85 3.45 6.01
CA THR A 202 8.01 2.66 6.91
C THR A 202 6.54 3.03 6.78
N ALA A 203 6.22 4.32 6.66
CA ALA A 203 4.86 4.79 6.42
C ALA A 203 4.31 4.30 5.07
N ILE A 204 5.09 4.41 3.99
CA ILE A 204 4.70 3.94 2.65
C ILE A 204 4.34 2.45 2.68
N ILE A 205 5.25 1.60 3.14
CA ILE A 205 5.01 0.15 3.17
C ILE A 205 3.93 -0.22 4.19
N GLY A 206 3.87 0.47 5.33
CA GLY A 206 2.79 0.29 6.31
C GLY A 206 1.41 0.58 5.72
N GLY A 207 1.28 1.63 4.90
CA GLY A 207 0.06 1.90 4.15
C GLY A 207 -0.27 0.80 3.13
N ILE A 208 0.74 0.27 2.41
CA ILE A 208 0.53 -0.87 1.50
C ILE A 208 0.02 -2.10 2.26
N ILE A 209 0.69 -2.48 3.35
CA ILE A 209 0.29 -3.62 4.19
C ILE A 209 -1.14 -3.42 4.70
N LEU A 210 -1.48 -2.23 5.20
CA LEU A 210 -2.84 -1.92 5.65
C LEU A 210 -3.85 -2.07 4.51
N SER A 211 -3.55 -1.56 3.32
CA SER A 211 -4.44 -1.68 2.16
C SER A 211 -4.67 -3.14 1.71
N LEU A 212 -3.65 -3.99 1.79
CA LEU A 212 -3.76 -5.41 1.44
C LEU A 212 -4.48 -6.23 2.51
N THR A 213 -4.47 -5.77 3.77
CA THR A 213 -5.01 -6.54 4.91
C THR A 213 -6.37 -6.06 5.41
N ALA A 214 -6.76 -4.81 5.12
CA ALA A 214 -7.95 -4.19 5.70
C ALA A 214 -9.24 -5.01 5.47
N ALA A 215 -9.49 -5.50 4.26
CA ALA A 215 -10.68 -6.29 3.97
C ALA A 215 -10.70 -7.62 4.73
N TYR A 216 -9.55 -8.28 4.90
CA TYR A 216 -9.44 -9.54 5.65
C TYR A 216 -9.65 -9.33 7.15
N VAL A 217 -9.07 -8.25 7.70
CA VAL A 217 -9.30 -7.88 9.10
C VAL A 217 -10.77 -7.55 9.34
N TYR A 218 -11.40 -6.86 8.40
CA TYR A 218 -12.83 -6.53 8.46
C TYR A 218 -13.72 -7.77 8.40
N GLU A 219 -13.44 -8.71 7.49
CA GLU A 219 -14.16 -10.00 7.38
C GLU A 219 -14.01 -10.84 8.65
N ILE A 220 -12.80 -10.97 9.20
CA ILE A 220 -12.56 -11.73 10.44
C ILE A 220 -13.25 -11.06 11.63
N GLY A 221 -13.15 -9.73 11.73
CA GLY A 221 -13.68 -8.97 12.88
C GLY A 221 -15.20 -8.91 12.94
N LEU A 222 -15.87 -8.90 11.78
CA LEU A 222 -17.34 -8.77 11.69
C LEU A 222 -18.04 -10.05 11.21
N GLY A 223 -17.29 -11.09 10.84
CA GLY A 223 -17.83 -12.36 10.35
C GLY A 223 -18.57 -12.26 9.01
N MET A 224 -18.38 -11.17 8.25
CA MET A 224 -19.05 -10.96 6.96
C MET A 224 -18.18 -11.44 5.80
N PRO A 225 -18.67 -12.36 4.95
CA PRO A 225 -17.89 -12.90 3.85
C PRO A 225 -17.52 -11.80 2.85
N LEU A 226 -16.29 -11.86 2.33
CA LEU A 226 -15.69 -10.89 1.38
C LEU A 226 -16.58 -10.56 0.16
N GLN A 227 -17.43 -11.50 -0.28
CA GLN A 227 -18.37 -11.30 -1.38
C GLN A 227 -19.46 -10.27 -1.05
N LEU A 228 -19.99 -10.31 0.18
CA LEU A 228 -20.97 -9.34 0.70
C LEU A 228 -20.30 -8.00 1.00
N VAL A 229 -19.05 -8.01 1.48
CA VAL A 229 -18.27 -6.79 1.73
C VAL A 229 -18.14 -5.93 0.46
N LYS A 230 -17.90 -6.54 -0.71
CA LYS A 230 -17.83 -5.80 -1.98
C LYS A 230 -19.15 -5.14 -2.38
N GLN A 231 -20.28 -5.79 -2.10
CA GLN A 231 -21.59 -5.34 -2.58
C GLN A 231 -22.29 -4.39 -1.60
N GLU A 232 -22.10 -4.58 -0.30
CA GLU A 232 -22.87 -3.88 0.75
C GLU A 232 -22.04 -2.83 1.51
N VAL A 233 -20.71 -2.93 1.47
CA VAL A 233 -19.83 -2.18 2.38
C VAL A 233 -18.85 -1.27 1.62
N TYR A 234 -18.56 -1.58 0.36
CA TYR A 234 -17.60 -0.83 -0.44
C TYR A 234 -18.25 0.40 -1.10
N HIS A 235 -17.62 1.57 -0.97
CA HIS A 235 -18.16 2.86 -1.41
C HIS A 235 -19.51 3.22 -0.77
N THR A 236 -19.73 2.86 0.49
CA THR A 236 -20.95 3.21 1.23
C THR A 236 -20.70 4.15 2.40
N GLY A 237 -19.43 4.54 2.64
CA GLY A 237 -19.03 5.31 3.81
C GLY A 237 -18.75 4.44 5.01
N SER A 238 -18.25 3.22 4.79
CA SER A 238 -17.98 2.25 5.83
C SER A 238 -16.62 2.46 6.50
N ILE A 239 -16.39 1.78 7.63
CA ILE A 239 -15.06 1.72 8.27
C ILE A 239 -14.02 1.17 7.29
N LEU A 240 -14.41 0.24 6.42
CA LEU A 240 -13.51 -0.31 5.41
C LEU A 240 -13.08 0.77 4.39
N ASP A 241 -14.02 1.61 3.93
CA ASP A 241 -13.71 2.73 3.04
C ASP A 241 -12.74 3.73 3.68
N ALA A 242 -12.93 4.00 4.98
CA ALA A 242 -12.05 4.86 5.76
C ALA A 242 -10.65 4.25 5.89
N LEU A 243 -10.53 2.95 6.18
CA LEU A 243 -9.24 2.26 6.28
C LEU A 243 -8.49 2.26 4.94
N TYR A 244 -9.19 2.00 3.83
CA TYR A 244 -8.60 2.09 2.50
C TYR A 244 -8.12 3.50 2.18
N LEU A 245 -8.97 4.52 2.40
CA LEU A 245 -8.61 5.90 2.14
C LEU A 245 -7.42 6.34 2.99
N PHE A 246 -7.42 6.00 4.29
CA PHE A 246 -6.31 6.27 5.19
C PHE A 246 -5.01 5.62 4.70
N SER A 247 -5.07 4.35 4.28
CA SER A 247 -3.91 3.63 3.77
C SER A 247 -3.29 4.30 2.53
N TYR A 248 -4.12 4.75 1.58
CA TYR A 248 -3.68 5.42 0.36
C TYR A 248 -3.12 6.82 0.64
N LEU A 249 -3.76 7.57 1.55
CA LEU A 249 -3.27 8.87 1.99
C LEU A 249 -1.93 8.74 2.71
N ILE A 250 -1.74 7.72 3.55
CA ILE A 250 -0.46 7.42 4.21
C ILE A 250 0.64 7.20 3.18
N ILE A 251 0.37 6.41 2.14
CA ILE A 251 1.35 6.15 1.06
C ILE A 251 1.75 7.47 0.38
N ALA A 252 0.76 8.25 -0.05
CA ALA A 252 1.00 9.52 -0.75
C ALA A 252 1.77 10.52 0.14
N THR A 253 1.39 10.63 1.41
CA THR A 253 2.07 11.51 2.37
C THR A 253 3.47 11.03 2.68
N GLY A 254 3.66 9.71 2.87
CA GLY A 254 4.97 9.10 3.07
C GLY A 254 5.92 9.44 1.91
N LEU A 255 5.45 9.32 0.67
CA LEU A 255 6.20 9.71 -0.54
C LEU A 255 6.47 11.22 -0.62
N TYR A 256 5.50 12.05 -0.25
CA TYR A 256 5.68 13.50 -0.22
C TYR A 256 6.78 13.92 0.76
N VAL A 257 6.71 13.42 2.00
CA VAL A 257 7.69 13.73 3.04
C VAL A 257 9.04 13.14 2.68
N HIS A 258 9.09 11.94 2.10
CA HIS A 258 10.33 11.32 1.61
C HIS A 258 11.04 12.24 0.61
N ARG A 259 10.32 12.73 -0.40
CA ARG A 259 10.88 13.66 -1.38
C ARG A 259 11.35 14.98 -0.74
N ARG A 260 10.53 15.57 0.13
CA ARG A 260 10.86 16.84 0.78
C ARG A 260 12.07 16.72 1.69
N TYR A 261 12.30 15.56 2.29
CA TYR A 261 13.46 15.32 3.13
C TYR A 261 14.77 15.48 2.34
N ASP A 262 14.84 14.91 1.13
CA ASP A 262 16.02 15.06 0.26
C ASP A 262 16.21 16.51 -0.18
N GLU A 263 15.13 17.21 -0.57
CA GLU A 263 15.18 18.63 -0.93
C GLU A 263 15.63 19.53 0.24
N TRP A 264 15.12 19.30 1.45
CA TRP A 264 15.49 20.05 2.65
C TRP A 264 16.91 19.74 3.10
N GLY A 265 17.37 18.50 2.98
CA GLY A 265 18.73 18.10 3.30
C GLY A 265 19.74 18.83 2.40
N PHE A 266 19.45 18.92 1.10
CA PHE A 266 20.30 19.63 0.14
C PHE A 266 20.39 21.13 0.43
N ALA A 267 19.25 21.79 0.69
CA ALA A 267 19.22 23.22 1.01
C ALA A 267 20.01 23.57 2.30
N LEU A 268 20.04 22.65 3.27
CA LEU A 268 20.78 22.83 4.52
C LEU A 268 22.30 22.76 4.30
N ILE A 269 22.74 21.90 3.37
CA ILE A 269 24.15 21.80 2.95
C ILE A 269 24.55 23.05 2.17
N GLU A 270 23.73 23.52 1.23
CA GLU A 270 24.01 24.76 0.50
C GLU A 270 24.12 25.97 1.44
N GLN A 271 23.23 26.09 2.43
CA GLN A 271 23.32 27.16 3.44
C GLN A 271 24.58 27.05 4.31
N ALA A 272 25.00 25.83 4.66
CA ALA A 272 26.23 25.62 5.41
C ALA A 272 27.47 26.01 4.59
N LEU A 273 27.53 25.60 3.31
CA LEU A 273 28.63 25.93 2.40
C LEU A 273 28.68 27.42 2.05
N GLY A 274 27.52 28.07 1.86
CA GLY A 274 27.44 29.51 1.62
C GLY A 274 27.97 30.33 2.78
N ARG A 275 27.68 29.92 4.03
CA ARG A 275 28.18 30.59 5.24
C ARG A 275 29.67 30.39 5.49
N VAL A 276 30.25 29.28 5.04
CA VAL A 276 31.70 29.07 5.11
C VAL A 276 32.43 30.06 4.19
N ASN A 277 31.93 30.28 2.98
CA ASN A 277 32.52 31.22 2.05
C ASN A 277 32.43 32.69 2.50
N GLU A 278 31.40 33.06 3.27
CA GLU A 278 31.26 34.41 3.86
C GLU A 278 32.19 34.65 5.07
N HIS A 279 32.73 33.59 5.67
CA HIS A 279 33.72 33.71 6.76
C HIS A 279 35.17 33.67 6.27
N GLU A 280 35.41 33.29 5.02
CA GLU A 280 36.73 33.35 4.38
C GLU A 280 36.99 34.65 3.60
N SER A 281 35.98 35.53 3.49
CA SER A 281 36.07 36.88 2.88
C SER A 281 36.16 38.00 3.91
#